data_AF-A0A8J2W095-F1
#
_entry.id   AF-A0A8J2W095-F1
#
_cell.length_a   1.000
_cell.length_b   1.000
_cell.length_c   1.000
_cell.angle_alpha   90.00
_cell.angle_beta   90.00
_cell.angle_gamma   90.00
#
_symmetry.space_group_name_H-M   'P 1'
#
loop_
_entity.id
_entity.type
_entity.pdbx_description
1 polymer ?
#
loop_
_entity_poly.entity_id
_entity_poly.type
_entity_poly.pdbx_seq_one_letter_code
_entity_poly.pdbx_strand_id
1 'polypeptide(L)'
;MLDACHMLKLARGLLAMPQGVLLPGFRIPAKWKYITKLFEFQNKTGFRLGNRLTRNHAYFQRHKMKVALAAQVLSQSVADGLRHLRVKLKLPRFAGSEATEEYCWNEVKLR
;
A
#
# COMPACT_ATOMS: atom_id res chain seq x y z
N MET A 1 -5.37 11.86 23.69
CA MET A 1 -6.09 11.97 22.41
C MET A 1 -5.18 11.42 21.32
N LEU A 2 -5.62 10.41 20.54
CA LEU A 2 -4.81 9.88 19.43
C LEU A 2 -4.96 10.79 18.21
N ASP A 3 -3.85 11.26 17.64
CA ASP A 3 -3.85 12.08 16.43
C ASP A 3 -3.89 11.18 15.18
N ALA A 4 -4.88 11.39 14.31
CA ALA A 4 -5.07 10.66 13.06
C ALA A 4 -3.81 10.64 12.18
N CYS A 5 -3.02 11.72 12.19
CA CYS A 5 -1.75 11.79 11.46
C CYS A 5 -0.71 10.81 12.00
N HIS A 6 -0.68 10.60 13.31
CA HIS A 6 0.18 9.61 13.95
C HIS A 6 -0.27 8.19 13.64
N MET A 7 -1.58 7.93 13.66
CA MET A 7 -2.14 6.63 13.31
C MET A 7 -1.78 6.20 11.88
N LEU A 8 -1.84 7.10 10.89
CA LEU A 8 -1.43 6.78 9.52
C LEU A 8 0.05 6.41 9.40
N LYS A 9 0.94 7.07 10.17
CA LYS A 9 2.36 6.72 10.21
C LYS A 9 2.57 5.34 10.82
N LEU A 10 1.83 5.02 11.88
CA LEU A 10 1.87 3.72 12.54
C LEU A 10 1.33 2.61 11.63
N ALA A 11 0.18 2.82 10.98
CA ALA A 11 -0.42 1.90 10.02
C ALA A 11 0.56 1.56 8.88
N ARG A 12 1.16 2.59 8.27
CA ARG A 12 2.20 2.38 7.25
C ARG A 12 3.39 1.60 7.81
N GLY A 13 3.84 1.94 9.03
CA GLY A 13 4.94 1.26 9.70
C GLY A 13 4.65 -0.21 9.98
N LEU A 14 3.43 -0.52 10.42
CA LEU A 14 2.95 -1.87 10.70
C LEU A 14 2.90 -2.71 9.42
N LEU A 15 2.36 -2.15 8.32
CA LEU A 15 2.36 -2.81 7.02
C LEU A 15 3.77 -3.11 6.49
N ALA A 16 4.75 -2.27 6.84
CA ALA A 16 6.16 -2.41 6.47
C ALA A 16 6.94 -3.43 7.29
N MET A 17 6.36 -3.97 8.37
CA MET A 17 7.02 -5.01 9.15
C MET A 17 7.12 -6.33 8.36
N PRO A 18 8.15 -7.16 8.59
CA PRO A 18 8.36 -8.42 7.86
C PRO A 18 7.16 -9.37 7.89
N GLN A 19 6.47 -9.44 9.04
CA GLN A 19 5.27 -10.25 9.24
C GLN A 19 4.07 -9.74 8.44
N GLY A 20 4.01 -8.43 8.15
CA GLY A 20 2.83 -7.78 7.58
C GLY A 20 1.67 -7.70 8.57
N VAL A 21 0.46 -7.51 8.04
CA VAL A 21 -0.78 -7.42 8.84
C VAL A 21 -1.75 -8.50 8.42
N LEU A 22 -2.08 -9.41 9.33
CA LEU A 22 -3.14 -10.38 9.08
C LEU A 22 -4.50 -9.71 9.33
N LEU A 23 -5.30 -9.58 8.27
CA LEU A 23 -6.64 -9.03 8.35
C LEU A 23 -7.68 -10.13 8.54
N PRO A 24 -8.77 -9.89 9.30
CA PRO A 24 -9.88 -10.83 9.40
C PRO A 24 -10.42 -11.20 8.00
N GLY A 25 -10.64 -12.49 7.77
CA GLY A 25 -11.13 -13.01 6.49
C GLY A 25 -10.05 -13.25 5.42
N PHE A 26 -8.78 -12.90 5.67
CA PHE A 26 -7.68 -13.16 4.75
C PHE A 26 -6.73 -14.24 5.30
N ARG A 27 -6.34 -15.19 4.43
CA ARG A 27 -5.33 -16.21 4.77
C ARG A 27 -3.90 -15.71 4.60
N ILE A 28 -3.69 -14.78 3.68
CA ILE A 28 -2.39 -14.19 3.38
C ILE A 28 -2.36 -12.79 4.00
N PRO A 29 -1.35 -12.44 4.81
CA PRO A 29 -1.27 -11.12 5.41
C PRO A 29 -0.98 -10.04 4.36
N ALA A 30 -1.46 -8.83 4.63
CA ALA A 30 -1.11 -7.63 3.90
C ALA A 30 0.40 -7.37 4.05
N LYS A 31 1.11 -7.18 2.94
CA LYS A 31 2.56 -6.99 2.94
C LYS A 31 2.99 -5.78 2.12
N TRP A 32 3.96 -5.05 2.64
CA TRP A 32 4.59 -3.91 1.96
C TRP A 32 5.21 -4.24 0.59
N LYS A 33 5.65 -5.50 0.40
CA LYS A 33 6.23 -5.97 -0.87
C LYS A 33 5.37 -5.62 -2.09
N TYR A 34 4.04 -5.58 -1.95
CA TYR A 34 3.14 -5.26 -3.06
C TYR A 34 3.17 -3.76 -3.41
N ILE A 35 3.37 -2.87 -2.43
CA ILE A 35 3.56 -1.43 -2.66
C ILE A 35 4.86 -1.20 -3.44
N THR A 36 5.95 -1.85 -3.04
CA THR A 36 7.24 -1.76 -3.75
C THR A 36 7.11 -2.29 -5.17
N LYS A 37 6.48 -3.46 -5.36
CA LYS A 37 6.23 -4.03 -6.69
C LYS A 37 5.36 -3.14 -7.57
N LEU A 38 4.34 -2.48 -7.02
CA LEU A 38 3.51 -1.53 -7.76
C LEU A 38 4.36 -0.34 -8.23
N PHE A 39 5.17 0.23 -7.35
CA PHE A 39 6.11 1.30 -7.72
C PHE A 39 7.08 0.85 -8.83
N GLU A 40 7.73 -0.31 -8.66
CA GLU A 40 8.66 -0.86 -9.64
C GLU A 40 8.00 -1.14 -10.99
N PHE A 41 6.78 -1.69 -10.98
CA PHE A 41 6.01 -1.93 -12.19
C PHE A 41 5.72 -0.63 -12.95
N GLN A 42 5.20 0.39 -12.26
CA GLN A 42 4.89 1.68 -12.88
C GLN A 42 6.15 2.36 -13.41
N ASN A 43 7.27 2.27 -12.68
CA ASN A 43 8.53 2.87 -13.11
C ASN A 43 9.15 2.13 -14.30
N LYS A 44 9.04 0.80 -14.36
CA LYS A 44 9.56 -0.01 -15.47
C LYS A 44 8.73 0.15 -16.75
N THR A 45 7.41 0.27 -16.63
CA THR A 45 6.50 0.34 -17.78
C THR A 45 6.25 1.78 -18.25
N GLY A 46 6.58 2.79 -17.44
CA GLY A 46 6.17 4.17 -17.65
C GLY A 46 4.67 4.41 -17.40
N PHE A 47 3.89 3.37 -17.12
CA PHE A 47 2.45 3.46 -16.97
C PHE A 47 2.04 3.78 -15.53
N ARG A 48 1.25 4.84 -15.35
CA ARG A 48 0.74 5.27 -14.04
C ARG A 48 -0.70 4.80 -13.84
N LEU A 49 -0.95 4.01 -12.81
CA LEU A 49 -2.28 3.48 -12.45
C LEU A 49 -3.06 4.46 -11.55
N GLY A 50 -3.04 5.76 -11.88
CA GLY A 50 -3.80 6.79 -11.16
C GLY A 50 -3.34 7.13 -9.74
N ASN A 51 -2.38 6.41 -9.16
CA ASN A 51 -1.80 6.71 -7.85
C ASN A 51 -0.51 7.54 -7.94
N ARG A 52 -0.19 8.27 -6.86
CA ARG A 52 0.97 9.18 -6.76
C ARG A 52 2.23 8.52 -6.19
N LEU A 53 2.36 7.19 -6.27
CA LEU A 53 3.51 6.49 -5.70
C LEU A 53 4.82 6.91 -6.38
N THR A 54 5.80 7.24 -5.55
CA THR A 54 7.18 7.55 -5.99
C THR A 54 8.16 6.74 -5.16
N ARG A 55 9.46 6.84 -5.48
CA ARG A 55 10.53 6.18 -4.72
C ARG A 55 10.44 6.50 -3.22
N ASN A 56 10.13 7.74 -2.87
CA ASN A 56 10.01 8.19 -1.48
C ASN A 56 8.84 7.54 -0.73
N HIS A 57 7.83 7.05 -1.45
CA HIS A 57 6.73 6.28 -0.88
C HIS A 57 7.15 4.84 -0.65
N ALA A 58 7.69 4.17 -1.69
CA ALA A 58 8.06 2.75 -1.64
C ALA A 58 9.20 2.47 -0.67
N TYR A 59 10.15 3.40 -0.55
CA TYR A 59 11.32 3.34 0.33
C TYR A 59 11.30 4.50 1.33
N PHE A 60 10.28 4.49 2.20
CA PHE A 60 9.95 5.60 3.08
C PHE A 60 10.84 5.74 4.33
N GLN A 61 11.89 4.95 4.50
CA GLN A 61 12.69 4.89 5.73
C GLN A 61 13.23 6.28 6.13
N ARG A 62 13.76 7.04 5.15
CA ARG A 62 14.22 8.43 5.34
C ARG A 62 13.07 9.45 5.52
N HIS A 63 11.84 9.02 5.30
CA HIS A 63 10.63 9.82 5.38
C HIS A 63 9.56 9.17 6.30
N LYS A 64 10.01 8.43 7.32
CA LYS A 64 9.14 7.70 8.26
C LYS A 64 8.19 8.61 9.04
N MET A 65 8.51 9.90 9.16
CA MET A 65 7.62 10.87 9.84
C MET A 65 6.73 11.67 8.88
N LYS A 66 6.89 11.54 7.55
CA LYS A 66 6.06 12.28 6.58
C LYS A 66 4.69 11.63 6.45
N VAL A 67 3.69 12.24 7.10
CA VAL A 67 2.29 11.80 7.11
C VAL A 67 1.69 11.80 5.71
N ALA A 68 1.98 12.83 4.89
CA ALA A 68 1.48 12.92 3.52
C ALA A 68 1.85 11.69 2.66
N LEU A 69 3.08 11.18 2.81
CA LEU A 69 3.51 9.97 2.10
C LEU A 69 2.78 8.72 2.63
N ALA A 70 2.49 8.66 3.92
CA ALA A 70 1.70 7.56 4.50
C ALA A 70 0.27 7.57 3.96
N ALA A 71 -0.38 8.74 3.96
CA ALA A 71 -1.71 8.93 3.40
C ALA A 71 -1.79 8.56 1.91
N GLN A 72 -0.77 8.90 1.13
CA GLN A 72 -0.74 8.59 -0.30
C GLN A 72 -0.56 7.08 -0.57
N VAL A 73 0.21 6.38 0.26
CA VAL A 73 0.32 4.92 0.19
C VAL A 73 -0.97 4.22 0.64
N LEU A 74 -1.56 4.69 1.74
CA LEU A 74 -2.79 4.16 2.33
C LEU A 74 -3.99 4.87 1.70
N SER A 75 -4.14 4.72 0.39
CA SER A 75 -5.20 5.35 -0.38
C SER A 75 -5.93 4.36 -1.27
N GLN A 76 -7.19 4.69 -1.59
CA GLN A 76 -8.03 3.97 -2.53
C GLN A 76 -7.34 3.78 -3.90
N SER A 77 -6.69 4.82 -4.41
CA SER A 77 -5.98 4.75 -5.71
C SER A 77 -4.88 3.68 -5.75
N VAL A 78 -4.23 3.41 -4.61
CA VAL A 78 -3.21 2.36 -4.49
C VAL A 78 -3.86 0.98 -4.44
N ALA A 79 -4.97 0.84 -3.71
CA ALA A 79 -5.76 -0.39 -3.66
C ALA A 79 -6.28 -0.76 -5.06
N ASP A 80 -6.87 0.19 -5.78
CA ASP A 80 -7.37 -0.02 -7.14
C ASP A 80 -6.26 -0.39 -8.12
N GLY A 81 -5.08 0.24 -7.99
CA GLY A 81 -3.90 -0.10 -8.78
C GLY A 81 -3.45 -1.54 -8.56
N LEU A 82 -3.36 -1.99 -7.31
CA LEU A 82 -3.03 -3.37 -6.96
C LEU A 82 -4.08 -4.36 -7.50
N ARG A 83 -5.36 -4.06 -7.28
CA ARG A 83 -6.48 -4.87 -7.77
C ARG A 83 -6.48 -4.99 -9.29
N HIS A 84 -6.22 -3.91 -10.00
CA HIS A 84 -6.15 -3.92 -11.46
C HIS A 84 -5.04 -4.85 -11.96
N LEU A 85 -3.85 -4.79 -11.36
CA LEU A 85 -2.73 -5.65 -11.73
C LEU A 85 -2.98 -7.12 -11.43
N ARG A 86 -3.70 -7.42 -10.34
CA ARG A 86 -4.06 -8.79 -9.95
C ARG A 86 -5.22 -9.36 -10.77
N VAL A 87 -6.30 -8.61 -10.94
CA VAL A 87 -7.56 -9.12 -11.52
C VAL A 87 -7.63 -8.93 -13.03
N LYS A 88 -7.22 -7.77 -13.54
CA LYS A 88 -7.35 -7.44 -14.98
C LYS A 88 -6.12 -7.87 -15.76
N LEU A 89 -4.92 -7.52 -15.30
CA LEU A 89 -3.67 -7.93 -15.96
C LEU A 89 -3.14 -9.29 -15.50
N LYS A 90 -3.71 -9.88 -14.44
CA LYS A 90 -3.40 -11.22 -13.93
C LYS A 90 -1.90 -11.48 -13.75
N LEU A 91 -1.16 -10.46 -13.31
CA LEU A 91 0.29 -10.54 -13.16
C LEU A 91 0.66 -11.40 -11.95
N PRO A 92 1.40 -12.52 -12.10
CA PRO A 92 1.67 -13.47 -11.01
C PRO A 92 2.31 -12.84 -9.77
N ARG A 93 3.14 -11.79 -9.96
CA ARG A 93 3.80 -11.08 -8.86
C ARG A 93 2.84 -10.35 -7.90
N PHE A 94 1.59 -10.13 -8.30
CA PHE A 94 0.52 -9.53 -7.50
C PHE A 94 -0.52 -10.56 -7.02
N ALA A 95 -0.34 -11.85 -7.29
CA ALA A 95 -1.17 -12.87 -6.67
C ALA A 95 -1.04 -12.79 -5.13
N GLY A 96 -2.17 -12.84 -4.41
CA GLY A 96 -2.18 -12.73 -2.96
C GLY A 96 -2.10 -11.29 -2.43
N SER A 97 -2.35 -10.25 -3.25
CA SER A 97 -2.37 -8.84 -2.81
C SER A 97 -3.69 -8.39 -2.19
N GLU A 98 -4.71 -9.25 -2.13
CA GLU A 98 -6.07 -8.95 -1.68
C GLU A 98 -6.08 -8.27 -0.31
N ALA A 99 -5.33 -8.80 0.66
CA ALA A 99 -5.26 -8.22 1.99
C ALA A 99 -4.58 -6.84 1.99
N THR A 100 -3.60 -6.60 1.11
CA THR A 100 -2.97 -5.28 0.98
C THR A 100 -3.90 -4.27 0.30
N GLU A 101 -4.69 -4.72 -0.69
CA GLU A 101 -5.74 -3.91 -1.30
C GLU A 101 -6.73 -3.43 -0.25
N GLU A 102 -7.24 -4.37 0.56
CA GLU A 102 -8.18 -4.09 1.65
C GLU A 102 -7.58 -3.17 2.72
N TYR A 103 -6.31 -3.40 3.08
CA TYR A 103 -5.59 -2.56 4.04
C TYR A 103 -5.48 -1.11 3.54
N CYS A 104 -5.09 -0.91 2.28
CA CYS A 104 -4.99 0.43 1.69
C CYS A 104 -6.35 1.11 1.50
N TRP A 105 -7.42 0.33 1.35
CA TRP A 105 -8.78 0.84 1.21
C TRP A 105 -9.38 1.30 2.55
N ASN A 106 -9.32 0.46 3.59
CA ASN A 106 -10.02 0.70 4.85
C ASN A 106 -9.45 1.85 5.68
N GLU A 107 -8.17 2.15 5.57
CA GLU A 107 -7.54 3.28 6.27
C GLU A 107 -8.05 4.65 5.78
N VAL A 108 -8.77 4.70 4.65
CA VAL A 108 -9.42 5.92 4.14
C VAL A 108 -10.75 6.21 4.86
N LYS A 109 -11.44 5.19 5.41
CA LYS A 109 -12.74 5.38 6.10
C LYS A 109 -12.63 6.05 7.47
N LEU A 110 -11.43 6.20 8.00
CA LEU A 110 -11.17 6.89 9.28
C LEU A 110 -10.97 8.40 9.10
N ARG A 111 -11.28 8.95 7.92
CA ARG A 111 -11.24 10.38 7.60
C ARG A 111 -12.62 10.94 7.37
#